data_AF-A0AAQ4CPU7-F1
#
_entry.id   AF-A0AAQ4CPU7-F1
#
_cell.length_a   1.000
_cell.length_b   1.000
_cell.length_c   1.000
_cell.angle_alpha   90.00
_cell.angle_beta   90.00
_cell.angle_gamma   90.00
#
_symmetry.space_group_name_H-M   'P 1'
#
loop_
_entity.id
_entity.type
_entity.pdbx_description
1 polymer ?
#
loop_
_entity_poly.entity_id
_entity_poly.type
_entity_poly.pdbx_seq_one_letter_code
_entity_poly.pdbx_strand_id
1 'polypeptide(L)'
;MTYVDKGSKICRPTEVKNIEIGDIIVVYPVSLNINGNIITFPPLSLISEKCGNEIQSISWIEGIRISEDIFKNVNFSEGNEYVEGELNILEPSILTAFTLKQLLGKKVSARAKKTTGVPLLSLDKIPIISLENGKVNVGIYFMDYRDIYIKLFSYSIFYYILSRSSEEVS
;
A
#
# COMPACT_ATOMS: atom_id res chain seq x y z
N MET A 1 2.83 -6.70 -14.45
CA MET A 1 3.04 -7.99 -13.76
C MET A 1 4.47 -8.17 -13.25
N THR A 2 4.63 -8.63 -12.01
CA THR A 2 5.91 -8.93 -11.35
C THR A 2 6.10 -10.44 -11.21
N TYR A 3 7.29 -10.93 -11.58
CA TYR A 3 7.68 -12.34 -11.41
C TYR A 3 8.02 -12.66 -9.95
N VAL A 4 7.51 -13.79 -9.46
CA VAL A 4 7.79 -14.32 -8.11
C VAL A 4 8.13 -15.80 -8.22
N ASP A 5 9.27 -16.16 -7.64
CA ASP A 5 9.81 -17.52 -7.70
C ASP A 5 9.25 -18.42 -6.60
N LYS A 6 9.31 -19.73 -6.82
CA LYS A 6 9.05 -20.74 -5.79
C LYS A 6 10.02 -20.52 -4.62
N GLY A 7 9.51 -20.64 -3.39
CA GLY A 7 10.26 -20.39 -2.16
C GLY A 7 10.17 -18.95 -1.66
N SER A 8 9.68 -18.01 -2.49
CA SER A 8 9.33 -16.66 -2.04
C SER A 8 8.26 -16.72 -0.94
N LYS A 9 8.25 -15.75 -0.04
CA LYS A 9 7.33 -15.75 1.11
C LYS A 9 6.39 -14.55 1.10
N ILE A 10 5.14 -14.76 1.53
CA ILE A 10 4.08 -13.74 1.51
C ILE A 10 3.41 -13.57 2.89
N CYS A 11 3.07 -12.33 3.21
CA CYS A 11 2.31 -11.92 4.37
C CYS A 11 0.98 -11.32 3.93
N ARG A 12 -0.08 -11.56 4.69
CA ARG A 12 -1.26 -10.68 4.69
C ARG A 12 -0.85 -9.30 5.22
N PRO A 13 -1.58 -8.21 4.89
CA PRO A 13 -1.26 -6.87 5.40
C PRO A 13 -1.12 -6.84 6.93
N THR A 14 -1.97 -7.60 7.63
CA THR A 14 -2.00 -7.71 9.10
C THR A 14 -0.80 -8.43 9.72
N GLU A 15 -0.02 -9.15 8.92
CA GLU A 15 1.15 -9.91 9.36
C GLU A 15 2.46 -9.15 9.12
N VAL A 16 2.41 -8.05 8.34
CA VAL A 16 3.58 -7.24 7.99
C VAL A 16 4.06 -6.45 9.20
N LYS A 17 5.38 -6.53 9.47
CA LYS A 17 6.03 -5.79 10.56
C LYS A 17 6.92 -4.65 10.06
N ASN A 18 7.51 -4.83 8.89
CA ASN A 18 8.41 -3.88 8.25
C ASN A 18 8.34 -4.05 6.73
N ILE A 19 8.82 -3.05 6.00
CA ILE A 19 8.87 -3.01 4.54
C ILE A 19 10.27 -2.59 4.15
N GLU A 20 10.87 -3.28 3.18
CA GLU A 20 12.25 -3.08 2.75
C GLU A 20 12.35 -2.92 1.23
N ILE A 21 13.47 -2.35 0.78
CA ILE A 21 13.78 -2.27 -0.64
C ILE A 21 13.89 -3.70 -1.19
N GLY A 22 13.25 -3.94 -2.34
CA GLY A 22 13.19 -5.24 -2.99
C GLY A 22 11.93 -6.05 -2.69
N ASP A 23 11.21 -5.74 -1.61
CA ASP A 23 9.91 -6.34 -1.32
C ASP A 23 8.90 -6.05 -2.45
N ILE A 24 7.85 -6.87 -2.56
CA ILE A 24 6.78 -6.67 -3.54
C ILE A 24 5.46 -6.48 -2.81
N ILE A 25 4.78 -5.36 -3.07
CA ILE A 25 3.42 -5.12 -2.57
C ILE A 25 2.43 -5.58 -3.62
N VAL A 26 1.52 -6.46 -3.22
CA VAL A 26 0.42 -6.98 -4.04
C VAL A 26 -0.62 -5.88 -4.24
N VAL A 27 -1.01 -5.61 -5.49
CA VAL A 27 -1.96 -4.54 -5.85
C VAL A 27 -3.35 -5.10 -6.16
N TYR A 28 -3.42 -6.27 -6.77
CA TYR A 28 -4.68 -7.00 -6.99
C TYR A 28 -4.70 -8.30 -6.18
N PRO A 29 -5.87 -8.80 -5.76
CA PRO A 29 -5.96 -10.08 -5.05
C PRO A 29 -5.26 -11.19 -5.84
N VAL A 30 -4.53 -12.05 -5.14
CA VAL A 30 -3.79 -13.16 -5.77
C VAL A 30 -4.06 -14.47 -5.04
N SER A 31 -4.29 -15.54 -5.80
CA SER A 31 -4.43 -16.89 -5.28
C SER A 31 -3.14 -17.66 -5.52
N LEU A 32 -2.50 -18.12 -4.44
CA LEU A 32 -1.19 -18.77 -4.47
C LEU A 32 -1.27 -20.13 -3.80
N ASN A 33 -0.44 -21.07 -4.25
CA ASN A 33 -0.25 -22.34 -3.57
C ASN A 33 0.71 -22.16 -2.38
N ILE A 34 0.15 -22.21 -1.17
CA ILE A 34 0.88 -22.14 0.09
C ILE A 34 0.73 -23.48 0.80
N ASN A 35 1.84 -24.19 1.03
CA ASN A 35 1.84 -25.47 1.75
C ASN A 35 0.80 -26.48 1.21
N GLY A 36 0.66 -26.57 -0.12
CA GLY A 36 -0.29 -27.47 -0.78
C GLY A 36 -1.72 -26.96 -0.89
N ASN A 37 -2.03 -25.77 -0.34
CA ASN A 37 -3.37 -25.19 -0.37
C ASN A 37 -3.42 -23.92 -1.22
N ILE A 38 -4.50 -23.74 -1.98
CA ILE A 38 -4.76 -22.46 -2.66
C ILE A 38 -5.31 -21.46 -1.66
N ILE A 39 -4.53 -20.41 -1.37
CA ILE A 39 -4.90 -19.34 -0.45
C ILE A 39 -4.94 -18.02 -1.21
N THR A 40 -6.03 -17.27 -1.04
CA THR A 40 -6.16 -15.92 -1.58
C THR A 40 -5.60 -14.88 -0.60
N PHE A 41 -4.73 -14.02 -1.12
CA PHE A 41 -4.14 -12.88 -0.45
C PHE A 41 -4.79 -11.59 -0.99
N PRO A 42 -5.23 -10.67 -0.12
CA PRO A 42 -5.81 -9.40 -0.54
C PRO A 42 -4.73 -8.46 -1.12
N PRO A 43 -5.12 -7.35 -1.76
CA PRO A 43 -4.23 -6.22 -1.99
C PRO A 43 -3.52 -5.79 -0.70
N LEU A 44 -2.41 -5.07 -0.84
CA LEU A 44 -1.51 -4.67 0.24
C LEU A 44 -0.81 -5.83 0.96
N SER A 45 -1.01 -7.09 0.55
CA SER A 45 -0.15 -8.20 0.97
C SER A 45 1.29 -7.93 0.52
N LEU A 46 2.26 -8.42 1.30
CA LEU A 46 3.69 -8.18 1.06
C LEU A 46 4.40 -9.49 0.78
N ILE A 47 5.19 -9.52 -0.29
CA ILE A 47 6.13 -10.61 -0.56
C ILE A 47 7.51 -10.14 -0.11
N SER A 48 8.06 -10.82 0.89
CA SER A 48 9.30 -10.47 1.58
C SER A 48 9.87 -11.71 2.26
N GLU A 49 11.20 -11.78 2.38
CA GLU A 49 11.88 -12.88 3.09
C GLU A 49 11.48 -13.02 4.56
N LYS A 50 10.94 -11.94 5.14
CA LYS A 50 10.48 -11.87 6.53
C LYS A 50 9.08 -12.44 6.75
N CYS A 51 8.40 -12.82 5.68
CA CYS A 51 7.08 -13.42 5.74
C CYS A 51 7.12 -14.91 6.07
N GLY A 52 6.00 -15.43 6.58
CA GLY A 52 5.91 -16.82 7.04
C GLY A 52 5.35 -17.81 6.02
N ASN A 53 4.57 -17.36 5.04
CA ASN A 53 3.87 -18.26 4.11
C ASN A 53 4.70 -18.47 2.84
N GLU A 54 5.24 -19.67 2.65
CA GLU A 54 6.06 -20.01 1.48
C GLU A 54 5.19 -20.33 0.25
N ILE A 55 5.52 -19.70 -0.88
CA ILE A 55 4.89 -19.90 -2.18
C ILE A 55 5.51 -21.12 -2.86
N GLN A 56 4.69 -22.12 -3.19
CA GLN A 56 5.16 -23.40 -3.73
C GLN A 56 5.21 -23.48 -5.26
N SER A 57 4.75 -22.44 -5.96
CA SER A 57 4.69 -22.37 -7.41
C SER A 57 5.23 -21.03 -7.94
N ILE A 58 5.87 -21.06 -9.11
CA ILE A 58 6.17 -19.83 -9.85
C ILE A 58 4.86 -19.08 -10.13
N SER A 59 4.85 -17.76 -9.97
CA SER A 59 3.65 -16.95 -10.14
C SER A 59 3.96 -15.57 -10.71
N TRP A 60 3.03 -15.07 -11.52
CA TRP A 60 3.02 -13.68 -11.99
C TRP A 60 1.96 -12.92 -11.22
N ILE A 61 2.38 -11.87 -10.52
CA ILE A 61 1.52 -11.15 -9.59
C ILE A 61 1.41 -9.71 -10.03
N GLU A 62 0.19 -9.17 -10.01
CA GLU A 62 0.01 -7.73 -10.15
C GLU A 62 0.40 -7.05 -8.84
N GLY A 63 1.61 -6.52 -8.83
CA GLY A 63 2.22 -5.87 -7.69
C GLY A 63 3.28 -4.87 -8.11
N ILE A 64 3.83 -4.18 -7.12
CA ILE A 64 4.92 -3.23 -7.30
C ILE A 64 6.11 -3.67 -6.46
N ARG A 65 7.28 -3.81 -7.10
CA ARG A 65 8.54 -4.03 -6.40
C ARG A 65 9.05 -2.69 -5.87
N ILE A 66 9.33 -2.64 -4.58
CA ILE A 66 9.74 -1.40 -3.94
C ILE A 66 11.21 -1.12 -4.29
N SER A 67 11.45 -0.03 -5.01
CA SER A 67 12.78 0.45 -5.38
C SER A 67 13.25 1.56 -4.43
N GLU A 68 14.53 1.93 -4.50
CA GLU A 68 15.04 3.12 -3.81
C GLU A 68 14.29 4.40 -4.19
N ASP A 69 13.90 4.52 -5.47
CA ASP A 69 13.18 5.69 -5.97
C ASP A 69 11.79 5.79 -5.32
N ILE A 70 11.06 4.68 -5.23
CA ILE A 70 9.78 4.63 -4.53
C ILE A 70 9.94 5.02 -3.05
N PHE A 71 10.97 4.51 -2.37
CA PHE A 71 11.25 4.88 -0.98
C PHE A 71 11.49 6.39 -0.80
N LYS A 72 12.27 7.00 -1.69
CA LYS A 72 12.64 8.43 -1.63
C LYS A 72 11.51 9.37 -2.05
N ASN A 73 10.54 8.89 -2.83
CA ASN A 73 9.41 9.68 -3.34
C ASN A 73 8.13 9.54 -2.51
N VAL A 74 8.17 8.89 -1.34
CA VAL A 74 7.10 8.97 -0.33
C VAL A 74 7.55 9.83 0.85
N ASN A 75 6.85 10.94 1.06
CA ASN A 75 7.11 11.86 2.16
C ASN A 75 6.13 11.59 3.31
N PHE A 76 6.59 10.93 4.36
CA PHE A 76 5.83 10.79 5.59
C PHE A 76 6.03 12.02 6.48
N SER A 77 4.93 12.63 6.89
CA SER A 77 4.93 13.72 7.86
C SER A 77 4.16 13.30 9.10
N GLU A 78 4.75 13.56 10.27
CA GLU A 78 4.06 13.34 11.54
C GLU A 78 2.89 14.32 11.62
N GLY A 79 1.67 13.78 11.69
CA GLY A 79 0.48 14.58 11.92
C GLY A 79 0.60 15.33 13.24
N ASN A 80 0.17 16.59 13.27
CA ASN A 80 0.22 17.45 14.44
C ASN A 80 -1.16 17.66 15.10
N GLU A 81 -2.24 17.28 14.42
CA GLU A 81 -3.61 17.41 14.90
C GLU A 81 -4.23 16.03 15.12
N TYR A 82 -4.99 15.84 16.18
CA TYR A 82 -5.75 14.60 16.40
C TYR A 82 -7.09 14.70 15.68
N VAL A 83 -7.35 13.77 14.76
CA VAL A 83 -8.56 13.75 13.94
C VAL A 83 -9.23 12.40 14.09
N GLU A 84 -10.55 12.42 14.30
CA GLU A 84 -11.40 11.25 14.27
C GLU A 84 -12.43 11.39 13.15
N GLY A 85 -12.55 10.39 12.28
CA GLY A 85 -13.54 10.42 11.21
C GLY A 85 -13.50 9.21 10.30
N GLU A 86 -14.22 9.30 9.19
CA GLU A 86 -14.21 8.27 8.15
C GLU A 86 -13.14 8.57 7.09
N LEU A 87 -12.48 7.50 6.63
CA LEU A 87 -11.60 7.57 5.48
C LEU A 87 -12.42 7.65 4.19
N ASN A 88 -12.22 8.72 3.42
CA ASN A 88 -12.86 8.93 2.12
C ASN A 88 -11.85 8.72 1.00
N ILE A 89 -12.23 7.91 0.03
CA ILE A 89 -11.44 7.62 -1.18
C ILE A 89 -11.83 8.66 -2.23
N LEU A 90 -10.90 9.54 -2.58
CA LEU A 90 -11.12 10.64 -3.51
C LEU A 90 -10.69 10.28 -4.94
N GLU A 91 -9.76 9.33 -5.08
CA GLU A 91 -9.36 8.73 -6.35
C GLU A 91 -9.78 7.25 -6.40
N PRO A 92 -10.97 6.93 -6.97
CA PRO A 92 -11.51 5.59 -7.02
C PRO A 92 -10.69 4.60 -7.86
N SER A 93 -9.82 5.08 -8.75
CA SER A 93 -8.99 4.18 -9.58
C SER A 93 -7.92 3.47 -8.75
N ILE A 94 -7.59 3.95 -7.55
CA ILE A 94 -6.60 3.33 -6.65
C ILE A 94 -7.30 2.25 -5.83
N LEU A 95 -7.39 1.04 -6.39
CA LEU A 95 -8.13 -0.07 -5.78
C LEU A 95 -7.58 -0.49 -4.40
N THR A 96 -6.28 -0.34 -4.16
CA THR A 96 -5.68 -0.62 -2.84
C THR A 96 -6.24 0.27 -1.73
N ALA A 97 -6.83 1.44 -2.06
CA ALA A 97 -7.45 2.33 -1.09
C ALA A 97 -8.65 1.70 -0.39
N PHE A 98 -9.42 0.85 -1.10
CA PHE A 98 -10.55 0.14 -0.52
C PHE A 98 -10.10 -0.91 0.49
N THR A 99 -8.97 -1.59 0.21
CA THR A 99 -8.38 -2.53 1.15
C THR A 99 -7.84 -1.81 2.38
N LEU A 100 -7.18 -0.66 2.21
CA LEU A 100 -6.77 0.19 3.33
C LEU A 100 -7.96 0.61 4.20
N LYS A 101 -9.05 1.10 3.58
CA LYS A 101 -10.27 1.49 4.28
C LYS A 101 -10.84 0.32 5.10
N GLN A 102 -10.84 -0.88 4.54
CA GLN A 102 -11.29 -2.08 5.25
C GLN A 102 -10.37 -2.43 6.43
N LEU A 103 -9.05 -2.35 6.27
CA LEU A 103 -8.07 -2.65 7.32
C LEU A 103 -8.14 -1.66 8.49
N LEU A 104 -8.37 -0.37 8.21
CA LEU A 104 -8.46 0.67 9.24
C LEU A 104 -9.83 0.71 9.93
N GLY A 105 -10.87 0.15 9.31
CA GLY A 105 -12.23 0.15 9.82
C GLY A 105 -13.04 1.39 9.44
N LYS A 106 -14.28 1.46 9.93
CA LYS A 106 -15.24 2.52 9.55
C LYS A 106 -14.86 3.91 10.08
N LYS A 107 -14.37 3.97 11.32
CA LYS A 107 -13.90 5.18 11.97
C LYS A 107 -12.43 5.03 12.29
N VAL A 108 -11.68 6.05 11.94
CA VAL A 108 -10.24 6.13 12.10
C VAL A 108 -9.95 7.28 13.04
N SER A 109 -9.07 7.03 14.00
CA SER A 109 -8.55 8.03 14.89
C SER A 109 -7.04 8.01 14.81
N ALA A 110 -6.46 9.14 14.39
CA ALA A 110 -5.05 9.26 14.02
C ALA A 110 -4.55 10.68 14.23
N ARG A 111 -3.22 10.84 14.20
CA ARG A 111 -2.63 12.16 14.00
C ARG A 111 -2.63 12.47 12.51
N ALA A 112 -3.17 13.62 12.14
CA ALA A 112 -3.27 14.07 10.77
C ALA A 112 -2.66 15.46 10.58
N LYS A 113 -2.26 15.73 9.34
CA LYS A 113 -1.84 17.03 8.81
C LYS A 113 -2.31 17.10 7.38
N LYS A 114 -2.84 18.26 6.98
CA LYS A 114 -3.26 18.50 5.61
C LYS A 114 -2.06 18.38 4.65
N THR A 115 -2.22 17.57 3.61
CA THR A 115 -1.24 17.41 2.52
C THR A 115 -1.48 18.39 1.37
N THR A 116 -0.42 18.67 0.60
CA THR A 116 -0.44 19.48 -0.64
C THR A 116 -0.49 18.57 -1.88
N GLY A 117 -0.97 19.12 -3.00
CA GLY A 117 -1.14 18.40 -4.27
C GLY A 117 -2.56 17.87 -4.52
N VAL A 118 -2.68 16.96 -5.49
CA VAL A 118 -3.95 16.30 -5.86
C VAL A 118 -4.33 15.31 -4.76
N PRO A 119 -5.47 15.49 -4.08
CA PRO A 119 -5.83 14.66 -2.94
C PRO A 119 -6.32 13.28 -3.39
N LEU A 120 -5.76 12.22 -2.81
CA LEU A 120 -6.12 10.82 -3.10
C LEU A 120 -7.02 10.24 -2.00
N LEU A 121 -6.70 10.53 -0.73
CA LEU A 121 -7.50 10.17 0.43
C LEU A 121 -7.71 11.37 1.35
N SER A 122 -8.85 11.39 2.03
CA SER A 122 -9.10 12.32 3.14
C SER A 122 -9.61 11.60 4.39
N LEU A 123 -9.32 12.18 5.54
CA LEU A 123 -9.91 11.82 6.83
C LEU A 123 -10.72 13.01 7.32
N ASP A 124 -12.03 12.84 7.48
CA ASP A 124 -12.95 13.94 7.83
C ASP A 124 -12.75 15.22 6.99
N LYS A 125 -12.69 15.05 5.66
CA LYS A 125 -12.45 16.11 4.66
C LYS A 125 -11.06 16.75 4.68
N ILE A 126 -10.16 16.35 5.58
CA ILE A 126 -8.76 16.76 5.57
C ILE A 126 -8.01 15.85 4.60
N PRO A 127 -7.43 16.35 3.50
CA PRO A 127 -6.56 15.56 2.65
C PRO A 127 -5.35 15.06 3.44
N ILE A 128 -5.19 13.74 3.50
CA ILE A 128 -4.12 13.09 4.27
C ILE A 128 -3.14 12.32 3.40
N ILE A 129 -3.52 11.99 2.17
CA ILE A 129 -2.62 11.42 1.17
C ILE A 129 -2.88 12.14 -0.14
N SER A 130 -1.84 12.71 -0.72
CA SER A 130 -1.90 13.47 -1.97
C SER A 130 -0.73 13.15 -2.89
N LEU A 131 -0.91 13.40 -4.19
CA LEU A 131 0.14 13.33 -5.21
C LEU A 131 0.56 14.73 -5.62
N GLU A 132 1.87 15.01 -5.58
CA GLU A 132 2.44 16.29 -6.00
C GLU A 132 3.77 16.04 -6.71
N ASN A 133 3.88 16.47 -7.99
CA ASN A 133 5.12 16.34 -8.78
C ASN A 133 5.72 14.92 -8.76
N GLY A 134 4.87 13.89 -8.91
CA GLY A 134 5.29 12.48 -8.88
C GLY A 134 5.63 11.93 -7.49
N LYS A 135 5.46 12.71 -6.43
CA LYS A 135 5.71 12.31 -5.04
C LYS A 135 4.43 12.10 -4.28
N VAL A 136 4.41 11.09 -3.42
CA VAL A 136 3.28 10.78 -2.53
C VAL A 136 3.54 11.47 -1.19
N ASN A 137 2.69 12.44 -0.86
CA ASN A 137 2.72 13.12 0.43
C ASN A 137 1.75 12.43 1.39
N VAL A 138 2.22 12.04 2.57
CA VAL A 138 1.46 11.32 3.59
C VAL A 138 1.44 12.16 4.87
N GLY A 139 0.26 12.63 5.23
CA GLY A 139 -0.02 13.45 6.41
C GLY A 139 -0.90 12.72 7.42
N ILE A 140 -0.84 11.39 7.48
CA ILE A 140 -1.50 10.59 8.52
C ILE A 140 -0.46 9.70 9.19
N TYR A 141 -0.57 9.59 10.51
CA TYR A 141 0.32 8.79 11.33
C TYR A 141 -0.43 8.10 12.48
N PHE A 142 -0.11 6.83 12.69
CA PHE A 142 -0.61 6.04 13.83
C PHE A 142 0.55 5.69 14.76
N MET A 143 0.31 5.76 16.07
CA MET A 143 1.29 5.34 17.09
C MET A 143 1.25 3.83 17.37
N ASP A 144 0.53 3.06 16.56
CA ASP A 144 0.34 1.61 16.71
C ASP A 144 0.62 0.87 15.40
N TYR A 145 0.30 -0.42 15.36
CA TYR A 145 0.57 -1.29 14.21
C TYR A 145 -0.09 -0.82 12.91
N ARG A 146 -1.11 0.02 12.94
CA ARG A 146 -1.83 0.48 11.74
C ARG A 146 -0.98 1.37 10.82
N ASP A 147 0.12 1.93 11.32
CA ASP A 147 1.07 2.72 10.53
C ASP A 147 1.64 1.91 9.35
N ILE A 148 1.78 0.59 9.52
CA ILE A 148 2.26 -0.29 8.44
C ILE A 148 1.28 -0.32 7.25
N TYR A 149 -0.03 -0.19 7.50
CA TYR A 149 -1.05 -0.19 6.44
C TYR A 149 -0.95 1.08 5.60
N ILE A 150 -0.70 2.21 6.25
CA ILE A 150 -0.44 3.48 5.56
C ILE A 150 0.81 3.38 4.70
N LYS A 151 1.89 2.78 5.20
CA LYS A 151 3.13 2.58 4.43
C LYS A 151 2.91 1.66 3.22
N LEU A 152 2.30 0.49 3.42
CA LEU A 152 1.94 -0.44 2.33
C LEU A 152 1.12 0.28 1.26
N PHE A 153 0.09 1.02 1.67
CA PHE A 153 -0.73 1.77 0.74
C PHE A 153 0.06 2.85 -0.01
N SER A 154 0.86 3.64 0.70
CA SER A 154 1.60 4.77 0.13
C SER A 154 2.60 4.33 -0.94
N TYR A 155 3.31 3.22 -0.71
CA TYR A 155 4.18 2.64 -1.73
C TYR A 155 3.39 2.00 -2.88
N SER A 156 2.21 1.41 -2.61
CA SER A 156 1.37 0.81 -3.65
C SER A 156 0.87 1.83 -4.70
N ILE A 157 0.75 3.11 -4.33
CA ILE A 157 0.29 4.18 -5.24
C ILE A 157 1.17 4.26 -6.50
N PHE A 158 2.48 3.96 -6.39
CA PHE A 158 3.40 4.01 -7.53
C PHE A 158 3.06 3.03 -8.64
N TYR A 159 2.37 1.93 -8.34
CA TYR A 159 1.84 1.04 -9.39
C TYR A 159 0.95 1.83 -10.35
N TYR A 160 0.04 2.64 -9.81
CA TYR A 160 -0.93 3.40 -10.59
C TYR A 160 -0.27 4.57 -11.32
N ILE A 161 0.68 5.27 -10.69
CA ILE A 161 1.44 6.36 -11.33
C ILE A 161 2.20 5.82 -12.56
N LEU A 162 2.94 4.72 -12.38
CA LEU A 162 3.77 4.15 -13.44
C LEU A 162 2.91 3.55 -14.57
N SER A 163 1.79 2.91 -14.25
CA SER A 163 0.87 2.39 -15.26
C SER A 163 0.28 3.48 -16.17
N ARG A 164 -0.13 4.62 -15.60
CA ARG A 164 -0.62 5.77 -16.38
C ARG A 164 0.45 6.34 -17.30
N SER A 165 1.70 6.43 -16.82
CA SER A 165 2.81 6.90 -17.65
C SER A 165 3.13 5.97 -18.83
N SER A 166 2.84 4.67 -18.72
CA SER A 166 3.02 3.74 -19.84
C SER A 166 1.91 3.79 -20.89
N GLU A 167 0.69 4.21 -20.50
CA GLU A 167 -0.44 4.38 -21.41
C GLU A 167 -0.36 5.69 -22.22
N GLU A 168 0.29 6.72 -21.70
CA GLU A 168 0.50 7.99 -22.42
C GLU A 168 1.56 7.90 -23.54
N VAL A 169 2.31 6.80 -23.62
CA VAL A 169 3.40 6.58 -24.60
C VAL A 169 3.01 5.58 -25.71
N SER A 170 1.79 5.02 -25.66
CA SER A 170 1.24 4.06 -26.64
C SER A 170 0.21 4.70 -27.57
#